data_AF-A0A524D3W6-F1
#
_entry.id   AF-A0A524D3W6-F1
#
_cell.length_a   1.000
_cell.length_b   1.000
_cell.length_c   1.000
_cell.angle_alpha   90.00
_cell.angle_beta   90.00
_cell.angle_gamma   90.00
#
_symmetry.space_group_name_H-M   'P 1'
#
loop_
_entity.id
_entity.type
_entity.pdbx_description
1 polymer ?
#
loop_
_entity_poly.entity_id
_entity_poly.type
_entity_poly.pdbx_seq_one_letter_code
_entity_poly.pdbx_strand_id
1 'polypeptide(L)' 'TDHLYKVKPVFRLHPPIKGHRGSIKKAFNEGGTLGYVGNYINELIYRMV' A
#
# COMPACT_ATOMS: atom_id res chain seq x y z
N THR A 1 -20.61 7.20 18.41
CA THR A 1 -19.56 6.98 17.40
C THR A 1 -20.21 6.30 16.20
N ASP A 2 -20.85 7.07 15.32
CA ASP A 2 -21.75 6.54 14.27
C ASP A 2 -21.36 7.01 12.84
N HIS A 3 -20.24 7.71 12.70
CA HIS A 3 -19.90 8.42 11.46
C HIS A 3 -19.41 7.51 10.32
N LEU A 4 -19.21 6.21 10.57
CA LEU A 4 -18.65 5.27 9.59
C LEU A 4 -19.57 4.09 9.24
N TYR A 5 -20.84 4.12 9.70
CA TYR A 5 -21.76 2.97 9.66
C TYR A 5 -21.93 2.28 8.29
N LYS A 6 -21.69 2.98 7.17
CA LYS A 6 -21.85 2.44 5.81
C LYS A 6 -20.55 2.23 5.02
N VAL A 7 -19.39 2.54 5.61
CA VAL A 7 -18.10 2.38 4.91
C VAL A 7 -17.62 0.95 5.05
N LYS A 8 -17.24 0.33 3.93
CA LYS A 8 -16.64 -1.00 3.96
C LYS A 8 -15.25 -0.91 4.63
N PRO A 9 -14.91 -1.81 5.57
CA PRO A 9 -13.63 -1.76 6.28
C PRO A 9 -12.44 -2.17 5.40
N VAL A 10 -12.70 -2.84 4.26
CA VAL A 10 -11.67 -3.32 3.35
C VAL A 10 -11.88 -2.69 1.97
N PHE A 11 -10.86 -1.98 1.52
CA PHE A 11 -10.77 -1.46 0.15
C PHE A 11 -9.99 -2.46 -0.70
N ARG A 12 -10.62 -2.95 -1.77
CA ARG A 12 -9.96 -3.82 -2.74
C ARG A 12 -9.36 -2.92 -3.82
N LEU A 13 -8.04 -2.82 -3.84
CA LEU A 13 -7.31 -1.99 -4.80
C LEU A 13 -6.84 -2.81 -6.01
N HIS A 14 -6.52 -2.12 -7.09
CA HIS A 14 -5.86 -2.72 -8.25
C HIS A 14 -4.38 -3.01 -7.94
N PRO A 15 -3.72 -3.96 -8.61
CA PRO A 15 -2.27 -4.08 -8.54
C PRO A 15 -1.57 -2.74 -8.86
N PRO A 16 -0.40 -2.45 -8.25
CA PRO A 16 0.28 -1.19 -8.47
C PRO A 16 0.75 -1.06 -9.91
N ILE A 17 0.44 0.06 -10.55
CA ILE A 17 0.92 0.43 -11.88
C ILE A 17 2.46 0.47 -11.85
N LYS A 18 3.09 -0.20 -12.83
CA LYS A 18 4.54 -0.46 -12.93
C LYS A 18 5.11 -1.40 -11.85
N GLY A 19 4.26 -2.09 -11.09
CA GLY A 19 4.65 -3.10 -10.11
C GLY A 19 5.23 -2.52 -8.81
N HIS A 20 5.73 -3.42 -7.96
CA HIS A 20 6.38 -3.06 -6.70
C HIS A 20 7.82 -2.58 -6.92
N ARG A 21 8.28 -1.70 -6.03
CA ARG A 21 9.69 -1.27 -6.04
C ARG A 21 10.57 -2.37 -5.43
N GLY A 22 11.51 -2.87 -6.23
CA GLY A 22 12.46 -3.89 -5.79
C GLY A 22 11.80 -5.25 -5.53
N SER A 23 12.37 -6.00 -4.59
CA SER A 23 11.85 -7.33 -4.24
C SER A 23 10.79 -7.25 -3.15
N ILE A 24 9.64 -7.91 -3.38
CA ILE A 24 8.56 -8.04 -2.39
C ILE A 24 9.00 -8.80 -1.13
N LYS A 25 10.08 -9.59 -1.22
CA LYS A 25 10.59 -10.41 -0.11
C LYS A 25 11.62 -9.69 0.76
N LYS A 26 12.14 -8.54 0.32
CA LYS A 26 13.17 -7.76 1.05
C LYS A 26 12.54 -6.61 1.83
N ALA A 27 13.17 -6.25 2.94
CA ALA A 27 12.77 -5.10 3.74
C ALA A 27 12.86 -3.78 2.95
N PHE A 28 12.00 -2.82 3.26
CA PHE A 28 12.02 -1.49 2.62
C PHE A 28 13.38 -0.80 2.73
N ASN A 29 14.03 -0.91 3.89
CA ASN A 29 15.36 -0.33 4.14
C ASN A 29 16.48 -0.93 3.28
N GLU A 30 16.30 -2.15 2.76
CA GLU A 30 17.22 -2.83 1.83
C GLU A 30 16.82 -2.62 0.36
N GLY A 31 15.87 -1.72 0.09
CA GLY A 31 15.35 -1.47 -1.25
C GLY A 31 14.26 -2.44 -1.72
N GLY A 32 13.65 -3.20 -0.81
CA GLY A 32 12.46 -4.00 -1.06
C GLY A 32 11.15 -3.29 -0.72
N THR A 33 10.08 -4.05 -0.50
CA THR A 33 8.74 -3.50 -0.18
C THR A 33 8.19 -4.00 1.17
N LEU A 34 8.89 -4.89 1.86
CA LEU A 34 8.39 -5.55 3.08
C LEU A 34 8.56 -4.65 4.32
N GLY A 35 7.53 -4.61 5.17
CA GLY A 35 7.55 -3.94 6.48
C GLY A 35 7.00 -2.51 6.47
N TYR A 36 7.50 -1.68 7.39
CA TYR A 36 7.08 -0.29 7.53
C TYR A 36 7.77 0.58 6.47
N VAL A 37 6.96 1.20 5.59
CA VAL A 37 7.44 2.02 4.45
C VAL A 37 7.31 3.53 4.68
N GLY A 38 6.80 3.94 5.85
CA GLY A 38 6.55 5.36 6.18
C GLY A 38 5.67 6.06 5.14
N ASN A 39 6.08 7.26 4.73
CA ASN A 39 5.32 8.12 3.82
C ASN A 39 5.16 7.52 2.40
N TYR A 40 5.95 6.51 2.03
CA TYR A 40 5.86 5.85 0.73
C TYR A 40 4.53 5.09 0.54
N ILE A 41 3.79 4.81 1.61
CA ILE A 41 2.49 4.14 1.53
C ILE A 41 1.49 4.90 0.65
N ASN A 42 1.50 6.23 0.71
CA ASN A 42 0.60 7.07 -0.08
C ASN A 42 0.93 6.95 -1.57
N GLU A 43 2.22 6.98 -1.94
CA GLU A 43 2.66 6.80 -3.31
C GLU A 43 2.26 5.42 -3.86
N LEU A 44 2.39 4.37 -3.03
CA LEU A 44 1.98 3.02 -3.42
C LEU A 44 0.46 2.93 -3.65
N ILE A 45 -0.34 3.52 -2.76
CA ILE A 45 -1.82 3.56 -2.91
C ILE A 45 -2.21 4.29 -4.19
N TYR A 46 -1.58 5.43 -4.52
CA TYR A 46 -1.86 6.15 -5.77
C TYR A 46 -1.53 5.34 -7.03
N ARG A 47 -0.64 4.36 -6.96
CA ARG A 47 -0.37 3.44 -8.07
C ARG A 47 -1.40 2.30 -8.17
N MET A 48 -2.16 2.04 -7.11
CA MET A 48 -3.12 0.94 -7.01
C MET A 48 -4.58 1.37 -7.28
N VAL A 49 -4.80 2.67 -7.51
CA VAL A 49 -6.07 3.28 -7.92
C VAL A 49 -5.99 3.63 -9.40
#